data_AF-A0A7J7IJ88-F1
#
_entry.id   AF-A0A7J7IJ88-F1
#
_cell.length_a   1.000
_cell.length_b   1.000
_cell.length_c   1.000
_cell.angle_alpha   90.00
_cell.angle_beta   90.00
_cell.angle_gamma   90.00
#
_symmetry.space_group_name_H-M   'P 1'
#
loop_
_entity.id
_entity.type
_entity.pdbx_description
1 polymer ?
#
loop_
_entity_poly.entity_id
_entity_poly.type
_entity_poly.pdbx_seq_one_letter_code
_entity_poly.pdbx_strand_id
1 'polypeptide(L)'
;MASSGGATAAKQRPGAVASAAAFPPLASANRFLQPISECEFMMTSLLESLERDSWPIAAGERPKRCTGAALAAAAALLECTYGGYGAHICLLLGGPCTEGPGTIVGPKLDEELRSHIDIEKDNVPHLKKALKHYDELATRLVNAGHALSAFGCSLDQVGFYEMKSCVDRTDGVFVMAESFEHDMFKRSFEKFFECDENGHLKRHFLATLEIECSREFKVAGVIGPSASLEKKGPSVSTDTEIGIGGTCAWRIGSITPDTSLSVFFDIVNQQTNPIPGKSLSIRPVSNRLPAQFGRVSNARGNTLRVAGVMATTW
;
A
#
# COMPACT_ATOMS: atom_id res chain seq x y z
N MET A 1 70.86 -6.81 6.31
CA MET A 1 70.18 -7.79 7.20
C MET A 1 69.32 -7.02 8.18
N ALA A 2 68.02 -6.96 7.95
CA ALA A 2 67.05 -6.51 8.94
C ALA A 2 65.74 -7.24 8.66
N SER A 3 65.24 -7.87 9.71
CA SER A 3 64.23 -8.93 9.76
C SER A 3 62.81 -8.45 9.44
N SER A 4 62.10 -9.27 8.67
CA SER A 4 60.68 -9.20 8.35
C SER A 4 59.80 -9.55 9.56
N GLY A 5 59.04 -8.59 10.06
CA GLY A 5 57.91 -8.81 10.98
C GLY A 5 56.59 -8.79 10.20
N GLY A 6 55.93 -9.95 10.10
CA GLY A 6 54.63 -10.10 9.46
C GLY A 6 53.50 -9.59 10.35
N ALA A 7 52.73 -8.62 9.86
CA ALA A 7 51.50 -8.16 10.48
C ALA A 7 50.30 -8.94 9.91
N THR A 8 49.57 -9.58 10.80
CA THR A 8 48.35 -10.37 10.58
C THR A 8 47.20 -9.51 10.06
N ALA A 9 46.59 -9.92 8.94
CA ALA A 9 45.39 -9.31 8.39
C ALA A 9 44.14 -9.67 9.23
N ALA A 10 43.59 -8.67 9.94
CA ALA A 10 42.31 -8.78 10.62
C ALA A 10 41.15 -8.64 9.61
N LYS A 11 40.34 -9.69 9.51
CA LYS A 11 39.15 -9.80 8.66
C LYS A 11 38.05 -8.84 9.16
N GLN A 12 37.76 -7.79 8.41
CA GLN A 12 36.71 -6.80 8.73
C GLN A 12 35.32 -7.41 8.56
N ARG A 13 34.48 -7.28 9.60
CA ARG A 13 33.04 -7.65 9.59
C ARG A 13 32.27 -6.71 8.64
N PRO A 14 31.41 -7.22 7.74
CA PRO A 14 30.54 -6.36 6.95
C PRO A 14 29.33 -5.98 7.80
N GLY A 15 29.25 -4.72 8.20
CA GLY A 15 28.18 -4.21 9.05
C GLY A 15 28.47 -2.79 9.52
N ALA A 16 28.79 -1.90 8.59
CA ALA A 16 28.88 -0.48 8.85
C ALA A 16 27.67 0.21 8.22
N VAL A 17 26.94 0.89 9.09
CA VAL A 17 25.73 1.69 8.89
C VAL A 17 25.88 2.61 7.69
N ALA A 18 25.02 2.45 6.68
CA ALA A 18 24.85 3.47 5.65
C ALA A 18 24.13 4.66 6.30
N SER A 19 24.89 5.74 6.53
CA SER A 19 24.35 7.09 6.72
C SER A 19 23.32 7.40 5.64
N ALA A 20 22.32 8.23 5.94
CA ALA A 20 21.31 8.73 5.02
C ALA A 20 21.96 9.17 3.69
N ALA A 21 22.03 8.25 2.74
CA ALA A 21 22.61 8.50 1.43
C ALA A 21 21.54 9.21 0.62
N ALA A 22 21.87 10.42 0.18
CA ALA A 22 21.09 11.17 -0.78
C ALA A 22 20.64 10.23 -1.91
N PHE A 23 19.34 10.25 -2.19
CA PHE A 23 18.71 9.48 -3.26
C PHE A 23 19.51 9.69 -4.54
N PRO A 24 20.08 8.66 -5.18
CA PRO A 24 20.71 8.85 -6.48
C PRO A 24 19.60 9.21 -7.47
N PRO A 25 19.58 10.44 -8.02
CA PRO A 25 18.54 10.79 -8.97
C PRO A 25 18.84 10.03 -10.27
N LEU A 26 17.89 9.22 -10.71
CA LEU A 26 17.86 8.81 -12.11
C LEU A 26 17.68 10.10 -12.93
N ALA A 27 18.69 10.47 -13.72
CA ALA A 27 18.78 11.77 -14.38
C ALA A 27 17.54 12.15 -15.24
N SER A 28 16.73 11.19 -15.65
CA SER A 28 15.46 11.39 -16.38
C SER A 28 14.25 11.71 -15.48
N ALA A 29 14.27 11.30 -14.21
CA ALA A 29 13.18 11.45 -13.24
C ALA A 29 13.04 12.89 -12.72
N ASN A 30 14.16 13.60 -12.59
CA ASN A 30 14.20 14.96 -12.05
C ASN A 30 13.32 15.94 -12.83
N ARG A 31 12.99 15.68 -14.10
CA ARG A 31 12.11 16.59 -14.84
C ARG A 31 10.67 16.58 -14.33
N PHE A 32 10.23 15.50 -13.70
CA PHE A 32 8.85 15.31 -13.25
C PHE A 32 8.72 15.25 -11.73
N LEU A 33 9.79 14.84 -11.04
CA LEU A 33 9.84 14.68 -9.59
C LEU A 33 10.98 15.53 -9.05
N GLN A 34 10.64 16.56 -8.27
CA GLN A 34 11.57 17.54 -7.72
C GLN A 34 11.37 17.66 -6.21
N PRO A 35 12.42 17.98 -5.43
CA PRO A 35 12.27 18.30 -4.02
C PRO A 35 11.34 19.51 -3.83
N ILE A 36 10.42 19.44 -2.86
CA ILE A 36 9.47 20.52 -2.58
C ILE A 36 10.20 21.84 -2.29
N SER A 37 11.34 21.79 -1.58
CA SER A 37 12.16 22.97 -1.27
C SER A 37 12.67 23.72 -2.51
N GLU A 38 12.74 23.07 -3.66
CA GLU A 38 13.22 23.66 -4.92
C GLU A 38 12.08 24.12 -5.84
N CYS A 39 10.88 23.56 -5.68
CA CYS A 39 9.75 23.81 -6.58
C CYS A 39 8.48 24.36 -5.90
N GLU A 40 8.49 24.68 -4.61
CA GLU A 40 7.32 25.13 -3.84
C GLU A 40 6.54 26.27 -4.54
N PHE A 41 7.21 27.36 -4.89
CA PHE A 41 6.56 28.50 -5.54
C PHE A 41 5.95 28.14 -6.90
N MET A 42 6.68 27.34 -7.69
CA MET A 42 6.20 26.87 -9.00
C MET A 42 4.99 25.94 -8.86
N MET A 43 5.03 25.03 -7.88
CA MET A 43 3.94 24.11 -7.59
C MET A 43 2.68 24.87 -7.17
N THR A 44 2.79 25.81 -6.24
CA THR A 44 1.65 26.64 -5.80
C THR A 44 1.06 27.44 -6.96
N SER A 45 1.91 28.09 -7.77
CA SER A 45 1.45 28.84 -8.96
C SER A 45 0.76 27.94 -9.97
N LEU A 46 1.24 26.70 -10.16
CA LEU A 46 0.62 25.73 -11.06
C LEU A 46 -0.74 25.27 -10.52
N LEU A 47 -0.84 24.96 -9.23
CA LEU A 47 -2.09 24.57 -8.59
C LEU A 47 -3.14 25.68 -8.63
N GLU A 48 -2.73 26.94 -8.45
CA GLU A 48 -3.61 28.12 -8.54
C GLU A 48 -4.08 28.41 -9.97
N SER A 49 -3.30 28.03 -10.98
CA SER A 49 -3.63 28.20 -12.40
C SER A 49 -4.34 27.00 -13.03
N LEU A 50 -4.67 25.96 -12.25
CA LEU A 50 -5.44 24.83 -12.75
C LEU A 50 -6.87 25.27 -13.13
N GLU A 51 -7.18 25.12 -14.41
CA GLU A 51 -8.52 25.35 -14.94
C GLU A 51 -9.29 24.05 -15.14
N ARG A 52 -10.60 24.17 -15.35
CA ARG A 52 -11.42 23.02 -15.75
C ARG A 52 -10.99 22.55 -17.14
N ASP A 53 -11.23 21.27 -17.39
CA ASP A 53 -11.00 20.70 -18.70
C ASP A 53 -11.75 21.49 -19.78
N SER A 54 -11.04 21.86 -20.84
CA SER A 54 -11.52 22.80 -21.86
C SER A 54 -12.35 22.11 -22.96
N TRP A 55 -12.38 20.78 -22.98
CA TRP A 55 -13.15 20.02 -23.96
C TRP A 55 -14.66 20.23 -23.78
N PRO A 56 -15.40 20.53 -24.86
CA PRO A 56 -16.83 20.73 -24.78
C PRO A 56 -17.55 19.41 -24.43
N ILE A 57 -18.55 19.50 -23.56
CA ILE A 57 -19.39 18.37 -23.17
C ILE A 57 -20.69 18.47 -23.96
N ALA A 58 -21.01 17.42 -24.72
CA ALA A 58 -22.27 17.37 -25.47
C ALA A 58 -23.48 17.29 -24.52
N ALA A 59 -24.62 17.84 -24.95
CA ALA A 59 -25.85 17.73 -24.19
C ALA A 59 -26.23 16.25 -24.00
N GLY A 60 -26.54 15.84 -22.77
CA GLY A 60 -26.84 14.44 -22.47
C GLY A 60 -25.59 13.57 -22.25
N GLU A 61 -24.38 14.14 -22.24
CA GLU A 61 -23.15 13.39 -22.00
C GLU A 61 -22.43 13.83 -20.71
N ARG A 62 -21.69 12.88 -20.13
CA ARG A 62 -20.74 13.07 -19.03
C ARG A 62 -19.41 13.59 -19.58
N PRO A 63 -18.62 14.30 -18.76
CA PRO A 63 -17.25 14.62 -19.12
C PRO A 63 -16.45 13.36 -19.43
N LYS A 64 -15.57 13.45 -20.43
CA LYS A 64 -14.66 12.36 -20.82
C LYS A 64 -13.50 12.30 -19.85
N ARG A 65 -13.50 11.32 -18.96
CA ARG A 65 -12.52 11.16 -17.88
C ARG A 65 -11.75 9.86 -18.07
N CYS A 66 -10.45 9.98 -18.26
CA CYS A 66 -9.53 8.86 -18.47
C CYS A 66 -8.74 8.48 -17.22
N THR A 67 -9.45 8.31 -16.08
CA THR A 67 -8.84 8.03 -14.77
C THR A 67 -7.90 6.82 -14.79
N GLY A 68 -8.30 5.71 -15.41
CA GLY A 68 -7.47 4.51 -15.44
C GLY A 68 -6.18 4.71 -16.25
N ALA A 69 -6.24 5.44 -17.37
CA ALA A 69 -5.05 5.80 -18.14
C ALA A 69 -4.11 6.73 -17.36
N ALA A 70 -4.66 7.77 -16.71
CA ALA A 70 -3.89 8.70 -15.89
C ALA A 70 -3.17 7.98 -14.75
N LEU A 71 -3.87 7.06 -14.08
CA LEU A 71 -3.32 6.28 -12.99
C LEU A 71 -2.25 5.28 -13.48
N ALA A 72 -2.48 4.62 -14.63
CA ALA A 72 -1.50 3.75 -15.24
C ALA A 72 -0.22 4.49 -15.65
N ALA A 73 -0.34 5.73 -16.14
CA ALA A 73 0.78 6.60 -16.46
C ALA A 73 1.55 7.03 -15.20
N ALA A 74 0.85 7.45 -14.14
CA ALA A 74 1.46 7.82 -12.86
C ALA A 74 2.21 6.63 -12.23
N ALA A 75 1.61 5.44 -12.23
CA ALA A 75 2.26 4.22 -11.76
C ALA A 75 3.49 3.87 -12.60
N ALA A 76 3.41 3.97 -13.94
CA ALA A 76 4.54 3.71 -14.82
C ALA A 76 5.70 4.69 -14.60
N LEU A 77 5.40 5.98 -14.40
CA LEU A 77 6.41 6.99 -14.11
C LEU A 77 7.16 6.62 -12.83
N LEU A 78 6.45 6.35 -11.73
CA LEU A 78 7.07 6.00 -10.45
C LEU A 78 7.78 4.64 -10.47
N GLU A 79 7.28 3.68 -11.24
CA GLU A 79 7.92 2.38 -11.44
C GLU A 79 9.28 2.53 -12.14
N CYS A 80 9.35 3.34 -13.21
CA CYS A 80 10.58 3.58 -13.97
C CYS A 80 11.59 4.46 -13.22
N THR A 81 11.14 5.36 -12.34
CA THR A 81 12.03 6.31 -11.66
C THR A 81 12.39 5.92 -10.23
N TYR A 82 11.46 5.34 -9.47
CA TYR A 82 11.61 5.06 -8.04
C TYR A 82 11.11 3.66 -7.67
N GLY A 83 11.23 2.68 -8.57
CA GLY A 83 10.93 1.29 -8.26
C GLY A 83 11.75 0.77 -7.05
N GLY A 84 11.07 0.19 -6.07
CA GLY A 84 11.68 -0.27 -4.82
C GLY A 84 11.88 0.81 -3.76
N TYR A 85 11.39 2.03 -3.99
CA TYR A 85 11.29 3.08 -2.98
C TYR A 85 9.83 3.32 -2.60
N GLY A 86 9.59 3.81 -1.39
CA GLY A 86 8.25 4.16 -0.96
C GLY A 86 7.76 5.43 -1.66
N ALA A 87 6.68 5.31 -2.44
CA ALA A 87 5.95 6.44 -3.00
C ALA A 87 4.45 6.30 -2.77
N HIS A 88 3.74 7.43 -2.75
CA HIS A 88 2.29 7.47 -2.57
C HIS A 88 1.65 8.29 -3.69
N ILE A 89 0.74 7.67 -4.44
CA ILE A 89 -0.10 8.34 -5.43
C ILE A 89 -1.39 8.81 -4.75
N CYS A 90 -1.64 10.11 -4.76
CA CYS A 90 -2.90 10.70 -4.31
C CYS A 90 -3.79 11.00 -5.51
N LEU A 91 -4.88 10.26 -5.65
CA LEU A 91 -5.83 10.39 -6.76
C LEU A 91 -7.06 11.18 -6.31
N LEU A 92 -7.26 12.38 -6.87
CA LEU A 92 -8.47 13.18 -6.64
C LEU A 92 -9.47 12.98 -7.80
N LEU A 93 -10.70 12.60 -7.47
CA LEU A 93 -11.73 12.23 -8.44
C LEU A 93 -13.00 13.07 -8.25
N GLY A 94 -13.45 13.68 -9.34
CA GLY A 94 -14.72 14.40 -9.40
C GLY A 94 -15.87 13.61 -10.05
N GLY A 95 -15.71 12.30 -10.24
CA GLY A 95 -16.66 11.45 -10.97
C GLY A 95 -16.01 10.17 -11.52
N PRO A 96 -16.81 9.31 -12.18
CA PRO A 96 -16.35 8.03 -12.71
C PRO A 96 -15.43 8.17 -13.94
N CYS A 97 -14.66 7.12 -14.22
CA CYS A 97 -13.92 6.97 -15.48
C CYS A 97 -14.92 6.67 -16.61
N THR A 98 -14.94 7.50 -17.65
CA THR A 98 -15.89 7.38 -18.78
C THR A 98 -15.22 7.05 -20.10
N GLU A 99 -13.89 7.11 -20.17
CA GLU A 99 -13.14 6.82 -21.38
C GLU A 99 -11.80 6.13 -21.07
N GLY A 100 -11.40 5.20 -21.94
CA GLY A 100 -10.12 4.51 -21.84
C GLY A 100 -10.14 3.28 -20.92
N PRO A 101 -8.95 2.73 -20.58
CA PRO A 101 -8.86 1.57 -19.71
C PRO A 101 -9.40 1.91 -18.31
N GLY A 102 -10.12 0.98 -17.70
CA GLY A 102 -10.80 1.23 -16.42
C GLY A 102 -12.10 2.03 -16.53
N THR A 103 -12.72 2.13 -17.72
CA THR A 103 -14.05 2.74 -17.88
C THR A 103 -15.07 2.08 -16.94
N ILE A 104 -15.79 2.89 -16.17
CA ILE A 104 -16.81 2.46 -15.20
C ILE A 104 -18.22 2.54 -15.80
N VAL A 105 -18.47 3.60 -16.57
CA VAL A 105 -19.75 3.89 -17.24
C VAL A 105 -19.47 4.61 -18.55
N GLY A 106 -20.31 4.44 -19.56
CA GLY A 106 -20.20 5.19 -20.80
C GLY A 106 -20.45 6.71 -20.64
N PRO A 107 -20.12 7.49 -21.68
CA PRO A 107 -20.28 8.94 -21.65
C PRO A 107 -21.75 9.37 -21.68
N LYS A 108 -22.69 8.58 -22.20
CA LYS A 108 -24.10 8.97 -22.32
C LYS A 108 -24.82 8.91 -20.98
N LEU A 109 -25.52 9.98 -20.59
CA LEU A 109 -26.29 10.05 -19.34
C LEU A 109 -27.39 8.99 -19.24
N ASP A 110 -27.94 8.57 -20.40
CA ASP A 110 -28.91 7.46 -20.50
C ASP A 110 -28.35 6.13 -19.98
N GLU A 111 -27.04 5.95 -20.01
CA GLU A 111 -26.39 4.83 -19.35
C GLU A 111 -26.24 5.14 -17.87
N GLU A 112 -26.99 4.41 -17.04
CA GLU A 112 -26.95 4.51 -15.59
C GLU A 112 -25.69 3.84 -15.02
N LEU A 113 -25.24 4.35 -13.88
CA LEU A 113 -24.18 3.70 -13.11
C LEU A 113 -24.70 2.38 -12.54
N ARG A 114 -23.88 1.33 -12.62
CA ARG A 114 -24.22 0.02 -12.05
C ARG A 114 -24.68 0.11 -10.58
N SER A 115 -25.69 -0.68 -10.26
CA SER A 115 -26.15 -0.96 -8.90
C SER A 115 -25.74 -2.38 -8.46
N HIS A 116 -25.91 -2.69 -7.18
CA HIS A 116 -25.70 -4.06 -6.69
C HIS A 116 -26.65 -5.08 -7.36
N ILE A 117 -27.87 -4.66 -7.71
CA ILE A 117 -28.85 -5.50 -8.41
C ILE A 117 -28.36 -5.82 -9.83
N ASP A 118 -27.74 -4.85 -10.51
CA ASP A 118 -27.18 -5.08 -11.85
C ASP A 118 -26.00 -6.02 -11.81
N ILE A 119 -25.16 -5.91 -10.77
CA ILE A 119 -24.03 -6.83 -10.56
C ILE A 119 -24.54 -8.25 -10.32
N GLU A 120 -25.57 -8.42 -9.50
CA GLU A 120 -26.18 -9.73 -9.22
C GLU A 120 -26.81 -10.36 -10.47
N LYS A 121 -27.44 -9.54 -11.31
CA LYS A 121 -28.04 -9.96 -12.59
C LYS A 121 -27.03 -10.07 -13.74
N ASP A 122 -25.73 -9.86 -13.48
CA ASP A 122 -24.64 -9.78 -14.47
C ASP A 122 -24.91 -8.78 -15.62
N ASN A 123 -25.74 -7.76 -15.38
CA ASN A 123 -26.07 -6.70 -16.33
C ASN A 123 -25.08 -5.53 -16.23
N VAL A 124 -23.78 -5.83 -16.32
CA VAL A 124 -22.70 -4.87 -16.04
C VAL A 124 -21.61 -4.91 -17.12
N PRO A 125 -21.80 -4.20 -18.25
CA PRO A 125 -20.96 -4.36 -19.44
C PRO A 125 -19.50 -3.93 -19.22
N HIS A 126 -19.25 -2.96 -18.34
CA HIS A 126 -17.93 -2.38 -18.10
C HIS A 126 -17.17 -3.04 -16.95
N LEU A 127 -17.87 -3.65 -16.00
CA LEU A 127 -17.32 -4.02 -14.69
C LEU A 127 -16.15 -5.01 -14.78
N LYS A 128 -16.31 -6.12 -15.52
CA LYS A 128 -15.28 -7.17 -15.60
C LYS A 128 -13.98 -6.65 -16.23
N LYS A 129 -14.08 -5.77 -17.23
CA LYS A 129 -12.93 -5.13 -17.89
C LYS A 129 -12.23 -4.12 -16.96
N ALA A 130 -13.02 -3.34 -16.22
CA ALA A 130 -12.49 -2.37 -15.27
C ALA A 130 -11.77 -3.05 -14.10
N LEU A 131 -12.39 -4.06 -13.47
CA LEU A 131 -11.78 -4.83 -12.39
C LEU A 131 -10.43 -5.42 -12.81
N LYS A 132 -10.38 -6.06 -13.99
CA LYS A 132 -9.12 -6.61 -14.51
C LYS A 132 -8.03 -5.54 -14.67
N HIS A 133 -8.37 -4.37 -15.21
CA HIS A 133 -7.41 -3.28 -15.40
C HIS A 133 -6.83 -2.78 -14.06
N TYR A 134 -7.68 -2.54 -13.07
CA TYR A 134 -7.24 -2.08 -11.75
C TYR A 134 -6.52 -3.18 -10.97
N ASP A 135 -6.87 -4.45 -11.13
CA ASP A 135 -6.13 -5.58 -10.54
C ASP A 135 -4.71 -5.71 -11.10
N GLU A 136 -4.54 -5.54 -12.41
CA GLU A 136 -3.22 -5.52 -13.07
C GLU A 136 -2.39 -4.33 -12.55
N LEU A 137 -3.01 -3.15 -12.42
CA LEU A 137 -2.37 -1.97 -11.88
C LEU A 137 -1.98 -2.12 -10.41
N ALA A 138 -2.86 -2.69 -9.58
CA ALA A 138 -2.60 -2.96 -8.17
C ALA A 138 -1.36 -3.86 -8.00
N THR A 139 -1.25 -4.88 -8.85
CA THR A 139 -0.09 -5.78 -8.87
C THR A 139 1.19 -5.03 -9.20
N ARG A 140 1.16 -4.09 -10.16
CA ARG A 140 2.31 -3.23 -10.48
C ARG A 140 2.70 -2.32 -9.31
N LEU A 141 1.73 -1.68 -8.65
CA LEU A 141 1.98 -0.81 -7.49
C LEU A 141 2.65 -1.58 -6.34
N VAL A 142 2.12 -2.76 -6.00
CA VAL A 142 2.68 -3.66 -4.98
C VAL A 142 4.12 -4.06 -5.33
N ASN A 143 4.37 -4.46 -6.57
CA ASN A 143 5.69 -4.91 -7.01
C ASN A 143 6.72 -3.77 -6.94
N ALA A 144 6.32 -2.57 -7.33
CA ALA A 144 7.14 -1.37 -7.27
C ALA A 144 7.32 -0.81 -5.85
N GLY A 145 6.44 -1.17 -4.90
CA GLY A 145 6.50 -0.68 -3.52
C GLY A 145 5.73 0.63 -3.28
N HIS A 146 4.76 0.93 -4.15
CA HIS A 146 3.99 2.17 -4.16
C HIS A 146 2.60 1.97 -3.55
N ALA A 147 2.07 3.03 -2.96
CA ALA A 147 0.71 3.08 -2.42
C ALA A 147 -0.20 4.00 -3.23
N LEU A 148 -1.50 3.71 -3.25
CA LEU A 148 -2.52 4.54 -3.89
C LEU A 148 -3.61 4.90 -2.89
N SER A 149 -3.87 6.19 -2.70
CA SER A 149 -5.09 6.67 -2.03
C SER A 149 -5.99 7.39 -3.01
N ALA A 150 -7.29 7.15 -2.90
CA ALA A 150 -8.29 7.75 -3.77
C ALA A 150 -9.28 8.61 -2.96
N PHE A 151 -9.42 9.84 -3.40
CA PHE A 151 -10.22 10.91 -2.82
C PHE A 151 -11.33 11.26 -3.81
N GLY A 152 -12.52 10.74 -3.58
CA GLY A 152 -13.67 10.90 -4.47
C GLY A 152 -14.65 11.92 -3.92
N CYS A 153 -14.85 13.00 -4.67
CA CYS A 153 -15.86 14.00 -4.37
C CYS A 153 -16.83 14.12 -5.54
N SER A 154 -18.00 13.50 -5.42
CA SER A 154 -19.05 13.53 -6.43
C SER A 154 -20.39 13.19 -5.79
N LEU A 155 -21.48 13.68 -6.38
CA LEU A 155 -22.85 13.28 -6.01
C LEU A 155 -23.17 11.87 -6.51
N ASP A 156 -22.51 11.45 -7.59
CA ASP A 156 -22.64 10.14 -8.20
C ASP A 156 -21.48 9.22 -7.78
N GLN A 157 -21.60 7.93 -8.11
CA GLN A 157 -20.55 6.96 -7.85
C GLN A 157 -19.30 7.24 -8.72
N VAL A 158 -18.12 7.19 -8.11
CA VAL A 158 -16.82 7.44 -8.78
C VAL A 158 -16.10 6.19 -9.27
N GLY A 159 -16.54 4.99 -8.88
CA GLY A 159 -15.90 3.73 -9.27
C GLY A 159 -14.93 3.12 -8.24
N PHE A 160 -15.11 3.39 -6.94
CA PHE A 160 -14.24 2.80 -5.90
C PHE A 160 -14.28 1.27 -5.86
N TYR A 161 -15.40 0.67 -6.23
CA TYR A 161 -15.52 -0.78 -6.28
C TYR A 161 -14.54 -1.41 -7.27
N GLU A 162 -14.34 -0.80 -8.42
CA GLU A 162 -13.41 -1.26 -9.45
C GLU A 162 -11.96 -0.99 -9.04
N MET A 163 -11.71 0.13 -8.37
CA MET A 163 -10.39 0.54 -7.89
C MET A 163 -9.96 -0.12 -6.58
N LYS A 164 -10.82 -0.92 -5.95
CA LYS A 164 -10.62 -1.45 -4.59
C LYS A 164 -9.29 -2.17 -4.41
N SER A 165 -8.87 -2.96 -5.41
CA SER A 165 -7.66 -3.76 -5.31
C SER A 165 -6.39 -2.93 -5.23
N CYS A 166 -6.34 -1.76 -5.88
CA CYS A 166 -5.20 -0.86 -5.80
C CYS A 166 -5.01 -0.29 -4.39
N VAL A 167 -6.11 0.02 -3.70
CA VAL A 167 -6.09 0.62 -2.36
C VAL A 167 -5.91 -0.47 -1.31
N ASP A 168 -6.70 -1.53 -1.37
CA ASP A 168 -6.67 -2.64 -0.40
C ASP A 168 -5.30 -3.31 -0.34
N ARG A 169 -4.66 -3.59 -1.50
CA ARG A 169 -3.36 -4.28 -1.52
C ARG A 169 -2.19 -3.41 -1.10
N THR A 170 -2.36 -2.08 -1.12
CA THR A 170 -1.26 -1.13 -0.86
C THR A 170 -1.43 -0.34 0.44
N ASP A 171 -2.49 -0.62 1.22
CA ASP A 171 -2.87 0.13 2.43
C ASP A 171 -3.12 1.62 2.16
N GLY A 172 -3.77 1.90 1.04
CA GLY A 172 -4.26 3.24 0.74
C GLY A 172 -5.53 3.59 1.52
N VAL A 173 -6.01 4.81 1.33
CA VAL A 173 -7.33 5.23 1.86
C VAL A 173 -8.30 5.55 0.75
N PHE A 174 -9.57 5.22 0.98
CA PHE A 174 -10.71 5.80 0.27
C PHE A 174 -11.33 6.90 1.12
N VAL A 175 -11.43 8.10 0.57
CA VAL A 175 -12.21 9.19 1.16
C VAL A 175 -13.32 9.55 0.20
N MET A 176 -14.56 9.43 0.66
CA MET A 176 -15.75 9.79 -0.10
C MET A 176 -16.38 11.03 0.50
N ALA A 177 -16.69 12.01 -0.32
CA ALA A 177 -17.48 13.18 0.05
C ALA A 177 -18.33 13.63 -1.16
N GLU A 178 -19.25 14.57 -0.95
CA GLU A 178 -20.08 15.12 -2.03
C GLU A 178 -19.34 16.20 -2.83
N SER A 179 -18.49 16.99 -2.16
CA SER A 179 -17.72 18.09 -2.75
C SER A 179 -16.37 18.25 -2.05
N PHE A 180 -15.36 18.69 -2.80
CA PHE A 180 -14.04 19.05 -2.29
C PHE A 180 -14.08 20.29 -1.37
N GLU A 181 -15.13 21.11 -1.45
CA GLU A 181 -15.28 22.30 -0.62
C GLU A 181 -15.76 21.98 0.80
N HIS A 182 -16.34 20.79 1.00
CA HIS A 182 -16.93 20.40 2.28
C HIS A 182 -15.85 20.19 3.35
N ASP A 183 -16.10 20.68 4.56
CA ASP A 183 -15.13 20.63 5.67
C ASP A 183 -14.71 19.21 6.04
N MET A 184 -15.60 18.23 5.87
CA MET A 184 -15.27 16.82 6.07
C MET A 184 -14.13 16.38 5.16
N PHE A 185 -14.15 16.79 3.89
CA PHE A 185 -13.10 16.45 2.94
C PHE A 185 -11.79 17.12 3.34
N LYS A 186 -11.81 18.44 3.57
CA LYS A 186 -10.62 19.22 3.96
C LYS A 186 -9.94 18.64 5.19
N ARG A 187 -10.69 18.39 6.26
CA ARG A 187 -10.16 17.79 7.50
C ARG A 187 -9.62 16.38 7.29
N SER A 188 -10.28 15.58 6.46
CA SER A 188 -9.82 14.22 6.15
C SER A 188 -8.52 14.25 5.32
N PHE A 189 -8.40 15.18 4.39
CA PHE A 189 -7.22 15.38 3.56
C PHE A 189 -6.05 15.95 4.38
N GLU A 190 -6.29 16.88 5.29
CA GLU A 190 -5.29 17.37 6.25
C GLU A 190 -4.81 16.25 7.17
N LYS A 191 -5.74 15.47 7.74
CA LYS A 191 -5.42 14.31 8.59
C LYS A 191 -4.59 13.26 7.83
N PHE A 192 -4.79 13.14 6.52
CA PHE A 192 -3.98 12.24 5.71
C PHE A 192 -2.49 12.61 5.72
N PHE A 193 -2.13 13.88 5.90
CA PHE A 193 -0.75 14.37 6.03
C PHE A 193 -0.37 14.74 7.47
N GLU A 194 -1.05 14.18 8.46
CA GLU A 194 -0.77 14.47 9.86
C GLU A 194 0.66 14.07 10.25
N CYS A 195 1.36 15.01 10.91
CA CYS A 195 2.69 14.79 11.45
C CYS A 195 2.66 14.35 12.93
N ASP A 196 3.73 13.67 13.36
CA ASP A 196 4.01 13.35 14.75
C ASP A 196 4.60 14.55 15.51
N GLU A 197 4.89 14.37 16.80
CA GLU A 197 5.51 15.39 17.66
C GLU A 197 6.88 15.87 17.15
N ASN A 198 7.54 15.08 16.29
CA ASN A 198 8.85 15.39 15.72
C ASN A 198 8.74 16.08 14.35
N GLY A 199 7.53 16.30 13.83
CA GLY A 199 7.29 16.90 12.52
C GLY A 199 7.43 15.93 11.34
N HIS A 200 7.48 14.61 11.59
CA HIS A 200 7.48 13.59 10.55
C HIS A 200 6.06 13.11 10.26
N LEU A 201 5.77 12.73 9.01
CA LEU A 201 4.49 12.11 8.67
C LEU A 201 4.26 10.85 9.52
N LYS A 202 3.04 10.69 10.07
CA LYS A 202 2.67 9.46 10.79
C LYS A 202 2.62 8.23 9.88
N ARG A 203 2.60 8.44 8.57
CA ARG A 203 2.58 7.40 7.54
C ARG A 203 4.00 6.97 7.17
N HIS A 204 4.19 5.66 7.10
CA HIS A 204 5.42 5.04 6.63
C HIS A 204 5.16 4.28 5.33
N PHE A 205 6.22 4.02 4.58
CA PHE A 205 6.12 3.43 3.24
C PHE A 205 7.02 2.22 3.10
N LEU A 206 6.62 1.32 2.20
CA LEU A 206 7.35 0.11 1.83
C LEU A 206 7.72 -0.73 3.05
N ALA A 207 6.71 -1.08 3.84
CA ALA A 207 6.88 -1.98 4.97
C ALA A 207 6.91 -3.43 4.47
N THR A 208 7.72 -4.26 5.13
CA THR A 208 7.74 -5.71 4.94
C THR A 208 7.46 -6.36 6.28
N LEU A 209 6.45 -7.22 6.32
CA LEU A 209 6.11 -8.06 7.46
C LEU A 209 6.61 -9.46 7.16
N GLU A 210 7.62 -9.91 7.88
CA GLU A 210 8.06 -11.31 7.86
C GLU A 210 7.73 -11.99 9.18
N ILE A 211 7.15 -13.19 9.12
CA ILE A 211 6.71 -13.94 10.29
C ILE A 211 7.52 -15.23 10.41
N GLU A 212 8.32 -15.30 11.46
CA GLU A 212 9.03 -16.51 11.85
C GLU A 212 8.29 -17.18 13.02
N CYS A 213 7.98 -18.47 12.83
CA CYS A 213 7.29 -19.30 13.81
C CYS A 213 8.21 -20.38 14.39
N SER A 214 7.90 -20.79 15.62
CA SER A 214 8.49 -22.00 16.22
C SER A 214 8.02 -23.25 15.46
N ARG A 215 8.65 -24.42 15.67
CA ARG A 215 8.39 -25.62 14.85
C ARG A 215 6.94 -26.10 14.95
N GLU A 216 6.30 -25.82 16.08
CA GLU A 216 4.95 -26.22 16.47
C GLU A 216 3.86 -25.34 15.84
N PHE A 217 4.22 -24.17 15.30
CA PHE A 217 3.29 -23.23 14.68
C PHE A 217 3.65 -23.01 13.22
N LYS A 218 2.63 -22.92 12.38
CA LYS A 218 2.74 -22.45 11.01
C LYS A 218 1.83 -21.26 10.80
N VAL A 219 2.18 -20.37 9.88
CA VAL A 219 1.31 -19.30 9.44
C VAL A 219 0.43 -19.81 8.29
N ALA A 220 -0.89 -19.72 8.47
CA ALA A 220 -1.88 -20.07 7.46
C ALA A 220 -2.11 -18.91 6.47
N GLY A 221 -1.98 -17.68 6.97
CA GLY A 221 -2.01 -16.47 6.13
C GLY A 221 -2.40 -15.21 6.89
N VAL A 222 -2.59 -14.13 6.14
CA VAL A 222 -2.94 -12.81 6.66
C VAL A 222 -4.21 -12.29 5.99
N ILE A 223 -5.09 -11.68 6.78
CA ILE A 223 -6.21 -10.86 6.30
C ILE A 223 -5.94 -9.41 6.69
N GLY A 224 -6.03 -8.53 5.69
CA GLY A 224 -5.81 -7.10 5.83
C GLY A 224 -4.97 -6.54 4.69
N PRO A 225 -4.70 -5.22 4.70
CA PRO A 225 -4.08 -4.53 3.59
C PRO A 225 -2.62 -4.95 3.44
N SER A 226 -2.37 -5.89 2.53
CA SER A 226 -1.05 -6.45 2.29
C SER A 226 -1.01 -7.19 0.96
N ALA A 227 0.19 -7.56 0.53
CA ALA A 227 0.39 -8.44 -0.61
C ALA A 227 1.49 -9.47 -0.33
N SER A 228 1.31 -10.68 -0.86
CA SER A 228 2.25 -11.78 -0.69
C SER A 228 3.59 -11.47 -1.36
N LEU A 229 4.70 -11.76 -0.69
CA LEU A 229 6.04 -11.78 -1.29
C LEU A 229 6.43 -13.17 -1.79
N GLU A 230 5.50 -14.14 -1.73
CA GLU A 230 5.70 -15.53 -2.17
C GLU A 230 6.90 -16.24 -1.54
N LYS A 231 7.41 -15.69 -0.42
CA LYS A 231 8.49 -16.29 0.36
C LYS A 231 7.99 -17.58 0.99
N LYS A 232 8.50 -18.71 0.52
CA LYS A 232 8.28 -20.03 1.13
C LYS A 232 9.25 -20.22 2.29
N GLY A 233 8.84 -21.02 3.27
CA GLY A 233 9.69 -21.30 4.43
C GLY A 233 9.09 -22.35 5.35
N PRO A 234 9.86 -22.81 6.34
CA PRO A 234 9.40 -23.81 7.30
C PRO A 234 8.26 -23.29 8.17
N SER A 235 8.04 -21.98 8.24
CA SER A 235 6.93 -21.39 9.00
C SER A 235 5.62 -21.36 8.24
N VAL A 236 5.57 -21.67 6.94
CA VAL A 236 4.33 -21.63 6.14
C VAL A 236 3.51 -22.91 6.35
N SER A 237 2.20 -22.79 6.53
CA SER A 237 1.30 -23.96 6.59
C SER A 237 1.12 -24.54 5.19
N THR A 238 1.22 -25.86 5.06
CA THR A 238 0.96 -26.58 3.80
C THR A 238 -0.50 -26.99 3.65
N ASP A 239 -1.21 -27.12 4.77
CA ASP A 239 -2.49 -27.80 4.83
C ASP A 239 -3.65 -26.79 4.88
N THR A 240 -3.40 -25.62 5.47
CA THR A 240 -4.41 -24.58 5.70
C THR A 240 -3.95 -23.24 5.13
N GLU A 241 -4.71 -22.69 4.16
CA GLU A 241 -4.49 -21.34 3.61
C GLU A 241 -5.68 -20.44 3.95
N ILE A 242 -5.43 -19.31 4.64
CA ILE A 242 -6.47 -18.34 5.02
C ILE A 242 -6.08 -16.95 4.53
N GLY A 243 -6.93 -16.33 3.73
CA GLY A 243 -6.70 -14.98 3.19
C GLY A 243 -5.52 -14.95 2.22
N ILE A 244 -4.56 -14.06 2.44
CA ILE A 244 -3.31 -13.99 1.68
C ILE A 244 -2.31 -14.94 2.33
N GLY A 245 -2.37 -16.21 1.94
CA GLY A 245 -1.56 -17.27 2.52
C GLY A 245 -0.45 -17.77 1.60
N GLY A 246 0.05 -18.98 1.89
CA GLY A 246 1.11 -19.61 1.11
C GLY A 246 2.47 -18.88 1.18
N THR A 247 2.65 -17.94 2.10
CA THR A 247 3.90 -17.21 2.31
C THR A 247 4.15 -16.94 3.79
N CYS A 248 5.41 -16.67 4.16
CA CYS A 248 5.78 -16.14 5.47
C CYS A 248 6.21 -14.67 5.43
N ALA A 249 6.10 -14.00 4.27
CA ALA A 249 6.42 -12.60 4.14
C ALA A 249 5.41 -11.85 3.29
N TRP A 250 5.02 -10.67 3.76
CA TRP A 250 4.08 -9.77 3.09
C TRP A 250 4.69 -8.39 2.94
N ARG A 251 4.33 -7.72 1.85
CA ARG A 251 4.61 -6.31 1.62
C ARG A 251 3.38 -5.48 1.92
N ILE A 252 3.61 -4.31 2.49
CA ILE A 252 2.58 -3.33 2.80
C ILE A 252 3.06 -2.00 2.20
N GLY A 253 2.31 -1.46 1.25
CA GLY A 253 2.72 -0.28 0.48
C GLY A 253 2.85 0.97 1.37
N SER A 254 1.82 1.21 2.16
CA SER A 254 1.80 2.23 3.20
C SER A 254 1.48 1.61 4.56
N ILE A 255 1.85 2.25 5.66
CA ILE A 255 1.39 1.83 6.99
C ILE A 255 1.19 3.07 7.86
N THR A 256 0.09 3.08 8.60
CA THR A 256 -0.22 4.10 9.61
C THR A 256 -0.25 3.44 11.00
N PRO A 257 -0.19 4.23 12.09
CA PRO A 257 -0.30 3.67 13.45
C PRO A 257 -1.64 2.93 13.69
N ASP A 258 -2.66 3.25 12.89
CA ASP A 258 -3.99 2.64 12.95
C ASP A 258 -4.10 1.37 12.08
N THR A 259 -3.14 1.10 11.20
CA THR A 259 -3.14 -0.08 10.32
C THR A 259 -3.04 -1.36 11.16
N SER A 260 -4.01 -2.25 10.98
CA SER A 260 -4.10 -3.52 11.71
C SER A 260 -4.18 -4.69 10.73
N LEU A 261 -3.41 -5.76 11.01
CA LEU A 261 -3.42 -7.01 10.24
C LEU A 261 -3.85 -8.16 11.14
N SER A 262 -4.66 -9.08 10.59
CA SER A 262 -5.06 -10.31 11.24
C SER A 262 -4.22 -11.47 10.71
N VAL A 263 -3.41 -12.09 11.57
CA VAL A 263 -2.56 -13.22 11.22
C VAL A 263 -3.17 -14.51 11.76
N PHE A 264 -3.32 -15.50 10.90
CA PHE A 264 -3.85 -16.81 11.24
C PHE A 264 -2.73 -17.83 11.34
N PHE A 265 -2.75 -18.60 12.42
CA PHE A 265 -1.76 -19.64 12.68
C PHE A 265 -2.41 -21.02 12.77
N ASP A 266 -1.67 -22.01 12.33
CA ASP A 266 -1.99 -23.42 12.43
C ASP A 266 -1.05 -24.09 13.43
N ILE A 267 -1.57 -25.03 14.22
CA ILE A 267 -0.84 -25.72 15.27
C ILE A 267 -0.52 -27.13 14.77
N VAL A 268 0.76 -27.38 14.51
CA VAL A 268 1.23 -28.67 13.92
C VAL A 268 1.79 -29.60 14.99
N ASN A 269 1.58 -29.30 16.29
CA ASN A 269 2.05 -30.18 17.35
C ASN A 269 1.22 -31.47 17.40
N GLN A 270 1.88 -32.62 17.26
CA GLN A 270 1.25 -33.92 17.52
C GLN A 270 1.00 -34.04 19.03
N GLN A 271 -0.21 -34.47 19.41
CA GLN A 271 -0.73 -34.53 20.79
C GLN A 271 0.14 -35.30 21.82
N THR A 272 1.25 -35.89 21.40
CA THR A 272 2.18 -36.70 22.20
C THR A 272 3.43 -35.96 22.70
N ASN A 273 3.73 -34.75 22.22
CA ASN A 273 4.91 -33.99 22.67
C ASN A 273 4.51 -32.90 23.70
N PRO A 274 5.01 -32.97 24.95
CA PRO A 274 4.75 -31.94 25.95
C PRO A 274 5.33 -30.60 25.48
N ILE A 275 4.51 -29.54 25.54
CA ILE A 275 4.94 -28.17 25.25
C ILE A 275 6.07 -27.83 26.24
N PRO A 276 7.31 -27.58 25.79
CA PRO A 276 8.38 -27.19 26.69
C PRO A 276 7.96 -25.89 27.40
N GLY A 277 8.14 -25.80 28.72
CA GLY A 277 7.75 -24.66 29.55
C GLY A 277 8.51 -23.34 29.27
N LYS A 278 8.98 -23.12 28.03
CA LYS A 278 9.58 -21.88 27.55
C LYS A 278 8.50 -21.03 26.88
N SER A 279 8.52 -19.74 27.18
CA SER A 279 7.65 -18.74 26.56
C SER A 279 7.68 -18.87 25.03
N LEU A 280 6.50 -19.07 24.45
CA LEU A 280 6.28 -19.11 23.01
C LEU A 280 6.67 -17.78 22.36
N SER A 281 7.15 -17.86 21.12
CA SER A 281 7.85 -16.74 20.48
C SER A 281 7.44 -16.65 19.01
N ILE A 282 6.69 -15.61 18.65
CA ILE A 282 6.43 -15.17 17.27
C ILE A 282 7.19 -13.87 17.05
N ARG A 283 8.07 -13.82 16.03
CA ARG A 283 8.84 -12.61 15.68
C ARG A 283 8.32 -12.02 14.36
N PRO A 284 7.61 -10.87 14.39
CA PRO A 284 7.48 -10.04 13.21
C PRO A 284 8.83 -9.35 12.95
N VAL A 285 9.48 -9.68 11.84
CA VAL A 285 10.71 -9.02 11.39
C VAL A 285 10.31 -7.90 10.42
N SER A 286 10.66 -6.65 10.77
CA SER A 286 10.54 -5.49 9.88
C SER A 286 11.94 -4.98 9.55
N ASN A 287 12.26 -4.87 8.26
CA ASN A 287 13.56 -4.40 7.79
C ASN A 287 13.82 -2.90 8.03
N ARG A 288 12.91 -2.17 8.72
CA ARG A 288 13.11 -0.76 9.08
C ARG A 288 12.77 -0.39 10.53
N LEU A 289 12.42 -1.34 11.40
CA LEU A 289 12.23 -1.07 12.84
C LEU A 289 12.76 -2.24 13.68
N PRO A 290 13.69 -2.02 14.62
CA PRO A 290 14.08 -3.06 15.56
C PRO A 290 12.96 -3.25 16.58
N ALA A 291 12.17 -4.32 16.44
CA ALA A 291 11.22 -4.72 17.47
C ALA A 291 11.49 -6.14 17.92
N GLN A 292 12.05 -6.25 19.13
CA GLN A 292 12.01 -7.46 19.94
C GLN A 292 10.58 -7.74 20.38
N PHE A 293 10.28 -9.02 20.57
CA PHE A 293 9.00 -9.62 20.97
C PHE A 293 8.01 -8.75 21.74
N GLY A 294 6.73 -8.93 21.40
CA GLY A 294 5.73 -9.39 22.38
C GLY A 294 5.51 -8.53 23.64
N ARG A 295 5.76 -7.22 23.57
CA ARG A 295 5.13 -6.14 24.36
C ARG A 295 5.74 -4.84 23.89
N VAL A 296 5.02 -4.08 23.07
CA VAL A 296 5.41 -2.69 22.77
C VAL A 296 4.83 -1.81 23.87
N SER A 297 5.60 -1.66 24.94
CA SER A 297 5.57 -0.48 25.80
C SER A 297 7.01 -0.05 26.00
N ASN A 298 7.40 1.05 25.35
CA ASN A 298 8.50 1.90 25.78
C ASN A 298 7.88 3.11 26.51
N ALA A 299 8.63 3.76 27.40
CA ALA A 299 8.29 4.79 28.38
C ALA A 299 7.48 6.03 27.93
N ARG A 300 6.86 6.02 26.73
CA ARG A 300 5.86 7.00 26.26
C ARG A 300 4.66 6.39 25.50
N GLY A 301 4.41 5.08 25.57
CA GLY A 301 3.05 4.53 25.36
C GLY A 301 2.50 4.36 23.94
N ASN A 302 3.28 4.52 22.85
CA ASN A 302 2.74 4.30 21.51
C ASN A 302 2.78 2.81 21.11
N THR A 303 1.59 2.22 20.95
CA THR A 303 1.35 0.78 20.72
C THR A 303 0.97 0.55 19.25
N LEU A 304 1.68 -0.34 18.54
CA LEU A 304 1.12 -0.97 17.34
C LEU A 304 0.12 -2.04 17.80
N ARG A 305 -1.16 -1.84 17.49
CA ARG A 305 -2.20 -2.83 17.80
C ARG A 305 -2.17 -3.91 16.71
N VAL A 306 -1.58 -5.06 17.03
CA VAL A 306 -1.99 -6.31 16.38
C VAL A 306 -3.38 -6.63 16.91
N ALA A 307 -4.41 -6.28 16.14
CA ALA A 307 -5.81 -6.30 16.57
C ALA A 307 -6.39 -7.71 16.82
N GLY A 308 -5.61 -8.77 16.65
CA GLY A 308 -5.98 -10.11 17.07
C GLY A 308 -5.02 -11.15 16.50
N VAL A 309 -4.49 -11.99 17.39
CA VAL A 309 -3.97 -13.30 17.02
C VAL A 309 -5.14 -14.26 17.24
N MET A 310 -5.83 -14.64 16.18
CA MET A 310 -6.88 -15.64 16.26
C MET A 310 -6.26 -16.99 15.93
N ALA A 311 -6.03 -17.82 16.96
CA ALA A 311 -5.71 -19.23 16.78
C ALA A 311 -7.02 -20.00 16.74
N THR A 312 -7.45 -20.43 15.56
CA THR A 312 -8.60 -21.32 15.41
C THR A 312 -8.12 -22.75 15.56
N THR A 313 -8.44 -23.38 16.68
CA THR A 313 -8.46 -24.84 16.80
C THR A 313 -9.81 -25.33 16.27
N TRP A 314 -9.82 -26.05 15.16
CA TRP A 314 -10.97 -26.88 14.78
C TRP A 314 -10.86 -28.25 15.45
#